data_AF-A0A240UTM9-F1
#
_entry.id   AF-A0A240UTM9-F1
#
_cell.length_a   1.000
_cell.length_b   1.000
_cell.length_c   1.000
_cell.angle_alpha   90.00
_cell.angle_beta   90.00
_cell.angle_gamma   90.00
#
_symmetry.space_group_name_H-M   'P 1'
#
loop_
_entity.id
_entity.type
_entity.pdbx_description
1 polymer ?
#
loop_
_entity_poly.entity_id
_entity_poly.type
_entity_poly.pdbx_seq_one_letter_code
_entity_poly.pdbx_strand_id
1 'polypeptide(L)'
;MGAKEIQTGDGKASHNLFNIKATGGWKGDRASVMTTEFEAGTAHKERAAFRVYDSYEAAFSDYARLLTDNPRYQPVLEASTPEAAAHALQKCGYATDPRYGEKLVSIMSQIPDDEPASLQSLYATRTQGRQDSDVSAVTQRRAAMAYAVENEASRIF
;
A
#
# COMPACT_ATOMS: atom_id res chain seq x y z
N MET A 1 14.91 -1.44 14.75
CA MET A 1 13.81 -2.32 15.21
C MET A 1 12.82 -2.36 14.08
N GLY A 2 12.66 -3.52 13.45
CA GLY A 2 11.99 -3.67 12.16
C GLY A 2 10.46 -3.59 12.26
N ALA A 3 9.87 -2.99 11.22
CA ALA A 3 8.47 -3.08 10.83
C ALA A 3 7.84 -4.43 11.19
N LYS A 4 6.68 -4.42 11.87
CA LYS A 4 5.97 -5.65 12.19
C LYS A 4 4.81 -5.83 11.20
N GLU A 5 5.00 -6.78 10.30
CA GLU A 5 3.92 -7.29 9.45
C GLU A 5 2.72 -7.73 10.32
N ILE A 6 1.50 -7.52 9.84
CA ILE A 6 0.31 -8.04 10.50
C ILE A 6 0.42 -9.57 10.59
N GLN A 7 0.25 -10.10 11.80
CA GLN A 7 0.21 -11.53 12.04
C GLN A 7 -1.24 -11.97 12.30
N THR A 8 -1.56 -13.18 11.85
CA THR A 8 -2.78 -13.90 12.22
C THR A 8 -2.77 -14.26 13.71
N GLY A 9 -3.92 -14.67 14.27
CA GLY A 9 -4.02 -15.09 15.67
C GLY A 9 -3.05 -16.21 16.06
N ASP A 10 -2.66 -17.04 15.08
CA ASP A 10 -1.76 -18.17 15.27
C ASP A 10 -0.28 -17.79 15.01
N GLY A 11 0.01 -16.50 14.83
CA GLY A 11 1.36 -15.98 14.62
C GLY A 11 1.89 -16.09 13.19
N LYS A 12 1.10 -16.60 12.23
CA LYS A 12 1.49 -16.65 10.81
C LYS A 12 1.46 -15.25 10.18
N ALA A 13 2.35 -15.03 9.22
CA ALA A 13 2.34 -13.85 8.35
C ALA A 13 0.99 -13.70 7.63
N SER A 14 0.52 -12.47 7.47
CA SER A 14 -0.70 -12.16 6.72
C SER A 14 -0.43 -11.87 5.24
N HIS A 15 0.82 -11.61 4.89
CA HIS A 15 1.29 -11.08 3.61
C HIS A 15 0.64 -9.75 3.19
N ASN A 16 -0.06 -9.05 4.11
CA ASN A 16 -0.76 -7.82 3.81
C ASN A 16 0.14 -6.59 3.95
N LEU A 17 1.06 -6.45 3.02
CA LEU A 17 2.02 -5.34 2.95
C LEU A 17 1.34 -3.96 2.93
N PHE A 18 0.15 -3.87 2.33
CA PHE A 18 -0.53 -2.59 2.09
C PHE A 18 -1.53 -2.21 3.20
N ASN A 19 -1.68 -3.01 4.26
CA ASN A 19 -2.67 -2.83 5.31
C ASN A 19 -4.11 -2.63 4.78
N ILE A 20 -4.51 -3.42 3.78
CA ILE A 20 -5.87 -3.35 3.25
C ILE A 20 -6.84 -3.93 4.27
N LYS A 21 -7.76 -3.08 4.77
CA LYS A 21 -8.82 -3.52 5.68
C LYS A 21 -9.74 -4.54 5.00
N ALA A 22 -10.19 -5.54 5.74
CA ALA A 22 -11.15 -6.56 5.30
C ALA A 22 -12.59 -5.99 5.29
N THR A 23 -12.82 -4.95 4.50
CA THR A 23 -14.12 -4.28 4.31
C THR A 23 -14.76 -4.65 2.95
N GLY A 24 -15.95 -4.13 2.65
CA GLY A 24 -16.55 -4.22 1.31
C GLY A 24 -16.96 -5.63 0.87
N GLY A 25 -17.25 -6.53 1.83
CA GLY A 25 -17.68 -7.91 1.52
C GLY A 25 -16.54 -8.90 1.28
N TRP A 26 -15.32 -8.59 1.75
CA TRP A 26 -14.19 -9.52 1.72
C TRP A 26 -14.55 -10.91 2.27
N LYS A 27 -14.33 -11.95 1.46
CA LYS A 27 -14.67 -13.36 1.79
C LYS A 27 -13.48 -14.22 2.19
N GLY A 28 -12.26 -13.73 2.00
CA GLY A 28 -11.05 -14.44 2.38
C GLY A 28 -10.73 -14.33 3.87
N ASP A 29 -9.56 -14.83 4.23
CA ASP A 29 -9.06 -14.81 5.60
C ASP A 29 -8.80 -13.38 6.08
N ARG A 30 -8.86 -13.21 7.40
CA ARG A 30 -8.68 -11.91 8.06
C ARG A 30 -7.89 -12.03 9.35
N ALA A 31 -7.07 -11.03 9.62
CA ALA A 31 -6.39 -10.86 10.90
C ALA A 31 -6.99 -9.67 11.64
N SER A 32 -7.27 -9.83 12.93
CA SER A 32 -7.79 -8.75 13.77
C SER A 32 -6.66 -8.14 14.60
N VAL A 33 -6.44 -6.84 14.45
CA VAL A 33 -5.34 -6.12 15.10
C VAL A 33 -5.86 -4.83 15.74
N MET A 34 -5.24 -4.43 16.85
CA MET A 34 -5.52 -3.12 17.45
C MET A 34 -4.77 -2.04 16.66
N THR A 35 -5.48 -1.13 16.01
CA THR A 35 -4.94 0.00 15.25
C THR A 35 -5.07 1.30 16.03
N THR A 36 -4.34 2.32 15.57
CA THR A 36 -4.64 3.71 15.91
C THR A 36 -5.43 4.32 14.75
N GLU A 37 -6.66 4.76 15.00
CA GLU A 37 -7.51 5.44 14.02
C GLU A 37 -7.71 6.89 14.43
N PHE A 38 -8.00 7.75 13.45
CA PHE A 38 -8.27 9.17 13.70
C PHE A 38 -9.73 9.48 13.39
N GLU A 39 -10.44 10.04 14.37
CA GLU A 39 -11.79 10.57 14.21
C GLU A 39 -11.83 12.01 14.68
N ALA A 40 -12.32 12.92 13.83
CA ALA A 40 -12.29 14.37 14.06
C ALA A 40 -10.89 14.91 14.49
N GLY A 41 -9.82 14.31 13.96
CA GLY A 41 -8.43 14.67 14.29
C GLY A 41 -7.90 14.10 15.61
N THR A 42 -8.70 13.33 16.35
CA THR A 42 -8.30 12.70 17.61
C THR A 42 -7.96 11.23 17.39
N ALA A 43 -6.77 10.82 17.85
CA ALA A 43 -6.33 9.44 17.78
C ALA A 43 -7.01 8.58 18.85
N HIS A 44 -7.54 7.42 18.47
CA HIS A 44 -8.07 6.41 19.38
C HIS A 44 -7.64 5.01 18.94
N LYS A 45 -7.72 4.05 19.87
CA LYS A 45 -7.42 2.65 19.58
C LYS A 45 -8.70 1.92 19.18
N GLU A 46 -8.66 1.23 18.05
CA GLU A 46 -9.79 0.44 17.55
C GLU A 46 -9.31 -0.94 17.10
N ARG A 47 -10.16 -1.96 17.26
CA ARG A 47 -9.91 -3.27 16.67
C ARG A 47 -10.38 -3.27 15.21
N ALA A 48 -9.44 -3.33 14.29
CA ALA A 48 -9.72 -3.44 12.85
C ALA A 48 -9.41 -4.85 12.33
N ALA A 49 -10.11 -5.25 11.25
CA ALA A 49 -9.84 -6.47 10.51
C ALA A 49 -9.10 -6.14 9.21
N PHE A 50 -8.01 -6.86 8.95
CA PHE A 50 -7.19 -6.73 7.75
C PHE A 50 -7.25 -8.01 6.93
N ARG A 51 -7.16 -7.88 5.61
CA ARG A 51 -7.09 -9.03 4.70
C ARG A 51 -5.86 -9.86 5.01
N VAL A 52 -5.97 -11.18 4.88
CA VAL A 52 -4.85 -12.12 4.90
C VAL A 52 -4.78 -12.74 3.51
N TYR A 53 -3.57 -12.87 2.99
CA TYR A 53 -3.30 -13.43 1.67
C TYR A 53 -2.42 -14.67 1.79
N ASP A 54 -2.55 -15.57 0.83
CA ASP A 54 -1.75 -16.79 0.76
C ASP A 54 -0.27 -16.48 0.42
N SER A 55 -0.01 -15.37 -0.26
CA SER A 55 1.33 -14.93 -0.65
C SER A 55 1.41 -13.41 -0.88
N TYR A 56 2.64 -12.89 -0.98
CA TYR A 56 2.87 -11.49 -1.32
C TYR A 56 2.35 -11.15 -2.71
N GLU A 57 2.51 -12.02 -3.70
CA GLU A 57 1.99 -11.82 -5.06
C GLU A 57 0.47 -11.65 -5.06
N ALA A 58 -0.24 -12.40 -4.22
CA ALA A 58 -1.68 -12.24 -4.04
C ALA A 58 -2.03 -10.87 -3.45
N ALA A 59 -1.24 -10.36 -2.49
CA ALA A 59 -1.42 -9.02 -1.93
C ALA A 59 -1.19 -7.91 -2.97
N PHE A 60 -0.13 -8.02 -3.79
CA PHE A 60 0.14 -7.07 -4.88
C PHE A 60 -0.97 -7.08 -5.93
N SER A 61 -1.43 -8.28 -6.32
CA SER A 61 -2.53 -8.41 -7.29
C SER A 61 -3.83 -7.79 -6.76
N ASP A 62 -4.15 -8.00 -5.49
CA ASP A 62 -5.35 -7.44 -4.86
C ASP A 62 -5.24 -5.92 -4.67
N TYR A 63 -4.07 -5.40 -4.31
CA TYR A 63 -3.83 -3.95 -4.24
C TYR A 63 -3.98 -3.28 -5.61
N ALA A 64 -3.39 -3.87 -6.66
CA ALA A 64 -3.54 -3.36 -8.02
C ALA A 64 -5.02 -3.31 -8.42
N ARG A 65 -5.76 -4.42 -8.16
CA ARG A 65 -7.20 -4.51 -8.43
C ARG A 65 -8.01 -3.49 -7.62
N LEU A 66 -7.67 -3.27 -6.35
CA LEU A 66 -8.34 -2.29 -5.50
C LEU A 66 -8.28 -0.90 -6.13
N LEU A 67 -7.11 -0.50 -6.64
CA LEU A 67 -6.94 0.80 -7.26
C LEU A 67 -7.60 0.90 -8.64
N THR A 68 -7.58 -0.17 -9.44
CA THR A 68 -8.13 -0.16 -10.81
C THR A 68 -9.64 -0.30 -10.85
N ASP A 69 -10.21 -1.16 -10.03
CA ASP A 69 -11.60 -1.62 -10.18
C ASP A 69 -12.56 -0.82 -9.31
N ASN A 70 -12.08 -0.17 -8.25
CA ASN A 70 -12.92 0.63 -7.36
C ASN A 70 -12.94 2.10 -7.82
N PRO A 71 -14.07 2.64 -8.31
CA PRO A 71 -14.16 4.02 -8.80
C PRO A 71 -13.72 5.06 -7.79
N ARG A 72 -13.80 4.73 -6.49
CA ARG A 72 -13.31 5.55 -5.38
C ARG A 72 -11.85 5.96 -5.53
N TYR A 73 -11.00 5.11 -6.15
CA TYR A 73 -9.57 5.36 -6.29
C TYR A 73 -9.16 5.88 -7.68
N GLN A 74 -10.12 6.22 -8.57
CA GLN A 74 -9.80 6.82 -9.88
C GLN A 74 -8.87 8.05 -9.79
N PRO A 75 -9.04 8.98 -8.83
CA PRO A 75 -8.11 10.12 -8.70
C PRO A 75 -6.65 9.72 -8.43
N VAL A 76 -6.41 8.51 -7.90
CA VAL A 76 -5.07 7.97 -7.66
C VAL A 76 -4.43 7.54 -8.98
N LEU A 77 -5.21 6.97 -9.89
CA LEU A 77 -4.75 6.55 -11.22
C LEU A 77 -4.51 7.73 -12.16
N GLU A 78 -5.29 8.80 -11.98
CA GLU A 78 -5.19 10.04 -12.77
C GLU A 78 -4.06 10.97 -12.28
N ALA A 79 -3.49 10.71 -11.11
CA ALA A 79 -2.43 11.52 -10.55
C ALA A 79 -1.16 11.49 -11.43
N SER A 80 -0.65 12.68 -11.77
CA SER A 80 0.54 12.83 -12.62
C SER A 80 1.85 12.61 -11.88
N THR A 81 1.84 12.64 -10.54
CA THR A 81 3.03 12.43 -9.70
C THR A 81 2.72 11.50 -8.52
N PRO A 82 3.73 10.81 -7.96
CA PRO A 82 3.56 9.97 -6.77
C PRO A 82 3.02 10.74 -5.56
N GLU A 83 3.39 12.01 -5.40
CA GLU A 83 2.90 12.88 -4.33
C GLU A 83 1.42 13.20 -4.50
N ALA A 84 1.01 13.51 -5.75
CA ALA A 84 -0.39 13.69 -6.06
C ALA A 84 -1.19 12.39 -5.79
N ALA A 85 -0.62 11.22 -6.10
CA ALA A 85 -1.22 9.92 -5.82
C ALA A 85 -1.34 9.65 -4.30
N ALA A 86 -0.33 10.02 -3.50
CA ALA A 86 -0.37 9.94 -2.04
C ALA A 86 -1.50 10.78 -1.43
N HIS A 87 -1.61 12.04 -1.85
CA HIS A 87 -2.69 12.90 -1.40
C HIS A 87 -4.05 12.42 -1.91
N ALA A 88 -4.11 11.87 -3.13
CA ALA A 88 -5.32 11.26 -3.67
C ALA A 88 -5.75 10.04 -2.82
N LEU A 89 -4.84 9.14 -2.43
CA LEU A 89 -5.17 8.02 -1.54
C LEU A 89 -5.81 8.48 -0.22
N GLN A 90 -5.23 9.51 0.40
CA GLN A 90 -5.79 10.09 1.62
C GLN A 90 -7.20 10.66 1.39
N LYS A 91 -7.40 11.46 0.34
CA LYS A 91 -8.72 12.03 -0.02
C LYS A 91 -9.74 10.95 -0.34
N CYS A 92 -9.29 9.86 -0.95
CA CYS A 92 -10.09 8.68 -1.21
C CYS A 92 -10.32 7.85 0.06
N GLY A 93 -9.85 8.27 1.24
CA GLY A 93 -10.08 7.62 2.53
C GLY A 93 -9.44 6.24 2.66
N TYR A 94 -8.25 6.06 2.08
CA TYR A 94 -7.43 4.87 2.29
C TYR A 94 -7.02 4.71 3.77
N ALA A 95 -6.68 5.82 4.43
CA ALA A 95 -6.37 5.90 5.85
C ALA A 95 -7.15 7.05 6.49
N THR A 96 -7.39 6.96 7.81
CA THR A 96 -8.06 8.00 8.60
C THR A 96 -7.09 9.09 9.08
N ASP A 97 -5.79 8.82 9.08
CA ASP A 97 -4.76 9.75 9.51
C ASP A 97 -4.74 11.03 8.65
N PRO A 98 -4.92 12.23 9.25
CA PRO A 98 -4.92 13.49 8.51
C PRO A 98 -3.58 13.84 7.86
N ARG A 99 -2.49 13.17 8.22
CA ARG A 99 -1.14 13.36 7.67
C ARG A 99 -0.69 12.23 6.77
N TYR A 100 -1.58 11.30 6.43
CA TYR A 100 -1.21 10.10 5.67
C TYR A 100 -0.49 10.40 4.35
N GLY A 101 -1.02 11.32 3.54
CA GLY A 101 -0.39 11.72 2.28
C GLY A 101 1.01 12.30 2.49
N GLU A 102 1.18 13.18 3.48
CA GLU A 102 2.49 13.78 3.81
C GLU A 102 3.51 12.72 4.21
N LYS A 103 3.09 11.72 5.00
CA LYS A 103 3.97 10.64 5.43
C LYS A 103 4.40 9.76 4.26
N LEU A 104 3.48 9.41 3.35
CA LEU A 104 3.81 8.67 2.14
C LEU A 104 4.83 9.44 1.29
N VAL A 105 4.61 10.74 1.06
CA VAL A 105 5.56 11.60 0.35
C VAL A 105 6.93 11.59 1.03
N SER A 106 6.96 11.74 2.35
CA SER A 106 8.21 11.71 3.12
C SER A 106 8.97 10.39 2.99
N ILE A 107 8.27 9.26 2.92
CA ILE A 107 8.88 7.95 2.70
C ILE A 107 9.40 7.83 1.26
N MET A 108 8.63 8.27 0.26
CA MET A 108 9.07 8.25 -1.14
C MET A 108 10.35 9.07 -1.35
N SER A 109 10.47 10.23 -0.72
CA SER A 109 11.68 11.07 -0.79
C SER A 109 12.92 10.45 -0.14
N GLN A 110 12.76 9.38 0.66
CA GLN A 110 13.87 8.64 1.28
C GLN A 110 14.32 7.46 0.42
N ILE A 111 13.58 7.11 -0.64
CA ILE A 111 13.99 6.09 -1.61
C ILE A 111 15.05 6.74 -2.50
N PRO A 112 16.29 6.24 -2.54
CA PRO A 112 17.27 6.69 -3.52
C PRO A 112 16.73 6.45 -4.94
N ASP A 113 17.12 7.26 -5.93
CA ASP A 113 16.75 7.05 -7.34
C ASP A 113 17.18 5.66 -7.88
N ASP A 114 18.06 4.95 -7.15
CA ASP A 114 18.40 3.55 -7.37
C ASP A 114 17.34 2.62 -6.76
N GLU A 115 16.61 1.94 -7.65
CA GLU A 115 15.62 0.87 -7.39
C GLU A 115 15.90 0.05 -6.11
N PRO A 116 14.95 -0.05 -5.16
CA PRO A 116 15.05 -1.08 -4.15
C PRO A 116 14.98 -2.45 -4.84
N ALA A 117 16.07 -3.21 -4.78
CA ALA A 117 16.20 -4.54 -5.37
C ALA A 117 15.07 -5.53 -4.97
N SER A 118 14.34 -5.24 -3.88
CA SER A 118 13.17 -6.01 -3.43
C SER A 118 11.95 -5.89 -4.35
N LEU A 119 11.87 -4.85 -5.19
CA LEU A 119 10.77 -4.63 -6.13
C LEU A 119 11.05 -5.19 -7.53
N GLN A 120 12.33 -5.34 -7.91
CA GLN A 120 12.73 -5.91 -9.19
C GLN A 120 12.23 -7.35 -9.37
N SER A 121 12.26 -8.16 -8.31
CA SER A 121 11.79 -9.55 -8.34
C SER A 121 10.27 -9.68 -8.54
N LEU A 122 9.49 -8.69 -8.09
CA LEU A 122 8.02 -8.66 -8.22
C LEU A 122 7.55 -8.17 -9.61
N TYR A 123 8.36 -7.38 -10.32
CA TYR A 123 8.01 -6.83 -11.64
C TYR A 123 8.65 -7.58 -12.82
N ALA A 124 9.63 -8.45 -12.59
CA ALA A 124 10.38 -9.13 -13.65
C ALA A 124 9.62 -10.19 -14.46
N THR A 125 8.34 -10.48 -14.18
CA THR A 125 7.62 -11.58 -14.85
C THR A 125 6.87 -11.20 -16.14
N ARG A 126 6.85 -9.94 -16.60
CA ARG A 126 6.23 -9.65 -17.92
C ARG A 126 6.76 -8.42 -18.65
N THR A 127 8.05 -8.40 -18.99
CA THR A 127 8.53 -7.59 -20.12
C THR A 127 9.82 -8.17 -20.67
N GLN A 128 9.73 -9.32 -21.32
CA GLN A 128 10.75 -9.71 -22.29
C GLN A 128 10.33 -9.14 -23.64
N GLY A 129 10.89 -7.98 -23.99
CA GLY A 129 10.89 -7.47 -25.37
C GLY A 129 10.12 -6.18 -25.66
N ARG A 130 10.37 -5.09 -24.94
CA ARG A 130 10.28 -3.73 -25.53
C ARG A 130 11.08 -2.71 -24.72
N GLN A 131 12.09 -2.14 -25.34
CA GLN A 131 13.04 -1.20 -24.72
C GLN A 131 12.55 0.22 -25.01
N ASP A 132 11.46 0.64 -24.35
CA ASP A 132 10.92 1.99 -24.45
C ASP A 132 11.28 2.77 -23.18
N SER A 133 12.15 3.78 -23.29
CA SER A 133 12.70 4.58 -22.18
C SER A 133 11.65 5.35 -21.37
N ASP A 134 10.47 5.58 -21.95
CA ASP A 134 9.34 6.30 -21.32
C ASP A 134 8.59 5.41 -20.29
N VAL A 135 8.69 4.08 -20.44
CA VAL A 135 8.07 3.11 -19.52
C VAL A 135 8.80 3.04 -18.18
N SER A 136 10.10 3.36 -18.16
CA SER A 136 10.95 3.29 -16.97
C SER A 136 10.49 4.27 -15.88
N ALA A 137 10.24 5.53 -16.25
CA ALA A 137 9.86 6.56 -15.28
C ALA A 137 8.45 6.33 -14.70
N VAL A 138 7.49 5.86 -15.51
CA VAL A 138 6.14 5.53 -15.03
C VAL A 138 6.16 4.31 -14.10
N THR A 139 6.99 3.32 -14.41
CA THR A 139 7.16 2.11 -13.58
C THR A 139 7.81 2.44 -12.25
N GLN A 140 8.88 3.24 -12.26
CA GLN A 140 9.57 3.72 -11.04
C GLN A 140 8.62 4.52 -10.14
N ARG A 141 7.82 5.43 -10.71
CA ARG A 141 6.83 6.23 -9.95
C ARG A 141 5.78 5.36 -9.25
N ARG A 142 5.31 4.29 -9.90
CA ARG A 142 4.35 3.33 -9.33
C ARG A 142 5.00 2.47 -8.25
N ALA A 143 6.25 2.08 -8.43
CA ALA A 143 7.03 1.30 -7.47
C ALA A 143 7.29 2.09 -6.17
N ALA A 144 7.70 3.36 -6.28
CA ALA A 144 7.91 4.25 -5.13
C ALA A 144 6.63 4.43 -4.30
N MET A 145 5.50 4.58 -4.99
CA MET A 145 4.19 4.68 -4.34
C MET A 145 3.83 3.41 -3.56
N ALA A 146 3.98 2.24 -4.16
CA ALA A 146 3.71 0.96 -3.52
C ALA A 146 4.61 0.74 -2.28
N TYR A 147 5.91 1.05 -2.40
CA TYR A 147 6.87 0.98 -1.30
C TYR A 147 6.51 1.90 -0.14
N ALA A 148 6.11 3.14 -0.44
CA ALA A 148 5.73 4.09 0.60
C ALA A 148 4.48 3.64 1.37
N VAL A 149 3.48 3.10 0.65
CA VAL A 149 2.28 2.54 1.27
C VAL A 149 2.64 1.37 2.19
N GLU A 150 3.53 0.48 1.76
CA GLU A 150 4.04 -0.64 2.56
C GLU A 150 4.81 -0.20 3.82
N ASN A 151 5.68 0.80 3.68
CA ASN A 151 6.48 1.28 4.80
C ASN A 151 5.68 2.09 5.81
N GLU A 152 4.67 2.86 5.38
CA GLU A 152 3.78 3.55 6.32
C GLU A 152 2.85 2.57 7.03
N ALA A 153 2.36 1.56 6.29
CA ALA A 153 1.55 0.49 6.85
C ALA A 153 2.21 -0.17 8.07
N SER A 154 3.52 -0.38 8.01
CA SER A 154 4.31 -0.97 9.08
C SER A 154 4.41 -0.15 10.38
N ARG A 155 3.99 1.12 10.37
CA ARG A 155 4.06 2.05 11.53
C ARG A 155 2.75 2.19 12.31
N ILE A 156 1.69 1.52 11.84
CA ILE A 156 0.33 1.67 12.38
C ILE A 156 0.10 0.78 13.62
N PHE A 157 0.96 -0.24 13.83
CA PHE A 157 0.81 -1.27 14.86
C PHE A 157 1.91 -1.23 15.92
#